data_AF-A0A6N7L6H6-F1
#
_entry.id   AF-A0A6N7L6H6-F1
#
_cell.length_a   1.000
_cell.length_b   1.000
_cell.length_c   1.000
_cell.angle_alpha   90.00
_cell.angle_beta   90.00
_cell.angle_gamma   90.00
#
_symmetry.space_group_name_H-M   'P 1'
#
loop_
_entity.id
_entity.type
_entity.pdbx_description
1 polymer ?
#
loop_
_entity_poly.entity_id
_entity_poly.type
_entity_poly.pdbx_seq_one_letter_code
_entity_poly.pdbx_strand_id
1 'polypeptide(L)'
;MTDYLADVQKYDSGADEAVVNKIVRHLGIALRNKDSALVSASDPKELERVKEKWCEKKLGVGGADADAAIAATAKAMADDRSKSRVTFYYLVAKNLGKLQAL
;
A
#
# COMPACT_ATOMS: atom_id res chain seq x y z
N MET A 1 -19.01 5.19 -1.86
CA MET A 1 -18.03 4.49 -1.00
C MET A 1 -16.92 4.02 -1.91
N THR A 2 -15.65 4.28 -1.60
CA THR A 2 -14.54 3.83 -2.45
C THR A 2 -14.47 2.31 -2.40
N ASP A 3 -14.55 1.65 -3.56
CA ASP A 3 -14.41 0.20 -3.66
C ASP A 3 -12.92 -0.15 -3.71
N TYR A 4 -12.35 -0.40 -2.52
CA TYR A 4 -10.94 -0.73 -2.39
C TYR A 4 -10.59 -2.11 -2.94
N LEU A 5 -11.52 -3.07 -2.87
CA LEU A 5 -11.28 -4.41 -3.38
C LEU A 5 -11.15 -4.36 -4.90
N ALA A 6 -12.11 -3.71 -5.58
CA ALA A 6 -12.06 -3.57 -7.03
C ALA A 6 -10.79 -2.85 -7.49
N ASP A 7 -10.33 -1.84 -6.75
CA ASP A 7 -9.08 -1.12 -7.08
C ASP A 7 -7.84 -2.01 -6.91
N VAL A 8 -7.77 -2.81 -5.85
CA VAL A 8 -6.70 -3.79 -5.64
C VAL A 8 -6.73 -4.87 -6.73
N GLN A 9 -7.91 -5.33 -7.12
CA GLN A 9 -8.08 -6.40 -8.11
C GLN A 9 -7.62 -6.04 -9.53
N LYS A 10 -7.44 -4.74 -9.83
CA LYS A 10 -6.76 -4.30 -11.06
C LYS A 10 -5.32 -4.80 -11.16
N TYR A 11 -4.66 -4.99 -10.01
CA TYR A 11 -3.26 -5.41 -9.89
C TYR A 11 -3.12 -6.86 -9.41
N ASP A 12 -4.13 -7.36 -8.72
CA ASP A 12 -4.16 -8.71 -8.19
C ASP A 12 -5.58 -9.27 -8.21
N SER A 13 -5.96 -9.92 -9.31
CA SER A 13 -7.31 -10.47 -9.49
C SER A 13 -7.70 -11.51 -8.42
N GLY A 14 -6.72 -12.14 -7.77
CA GLY A 14 -6.92 -13.09 -6.67
C GLY A 14 -6.95 -12.46 -5.28
N ALA A 15 -6.99 -11.13 -5.17
CA ALA A 15 -6.96 -10.44 -3.88
C ALA A 15 -8.15 -10.82 -3.01
N ASP A 16 -7.84 -11.19 -1.76
CA ASP A 16 -8.81 -11.55 -0.73
C ASP A 16 -9.37 -10.28 -0.06
N GLU A 17 -10.70 -10.15 -0.07
CA GLU A 17 -11.42 -9.05 0.57
C GLU A 17 -11.08 -8.91 2.06
N ALA A 18 -10.88 -10.01 2.79
CA ALA A 18 -10.52 -9.97 4.20
C ALA A 18 -9.15 -9.32 4.41
N VAL A 19 -8.20 -9.55 3.50
CA VAL A 19 -6.87 -8.93 3.53
C VAL A 19 -6.97 -7.44 3.25
N VAL A 20 -7.72 -7.05 2.22
CA VAL A 20 -7.96 -5.63 1.91
C VAL A 20 -8.63 -4.92 3.08
N ASN A 21 -9.63 -5.54 3.70
CA ASN A 21 -10.35 -5.00 4.85
C ASN A 21 -9.45 -4.80 6.08
N LYS A 22 -8.46 -5.67 6.32
CA LYS A 22 -7.45 -5.46 7.38
C LYS A 22 -6.64 -4.19 7.14
N ILE A 23 -6.25 -3.92 5.90
CA ILE A 23 -5.52 -2.68 5.53
C ILE A 23 -6.42 -1.45 5.69
N VAL A 24 -7.68 -1.52 5.24
CA VAL A 24 -8.65 -0.43 5.42
C VAL A 24 -8.84 -0.10 6.90
N ARG A 25 -9.01 -1.12 7.76
CA ARG A 25 -9.11 -0.96 9.22
C ARG A 25 -7.85 -0.34 9.82
N HIS A 26 -6.68 -0.75 9.35
CA HIS A 26 -5.40 -0.18 9.79
C HIS A 26 -5.28 1.31 9.46
N LEU A 27 -5.65 1.71 8.23
CA LEU A 27 -5.55 3.10 7.78
C LEU A 27 -6.62 4.01 8.41
N GLY A 28 -7.81 3.46 8.70
CA GLY A 28 -8.82 4.10 9.54
C GLY A 28 -9.10 5.56 9.17
N ILE A 29 -8.81 6.48 10.10
CA ILE A 29 -9.11 7.91 9.94
C ILE A 29 -8.35 8.56 8.78
N ALA A 30 -7.18 8.02 8.39
CA ALA A 30 -6.40 8.55 7.28
C ALA A 30 -7.18 8.49 5.95
N LEU A 31 -8.08 7.52 5.80
CA LEU A 31 -8.90 7.38 4.59
C LEU A 31 -10.02 8.42 4.46
N ARG A 32 -10.32 9.18 5.52
CA ARG A 32 -11.35 10.24 5.49
C ARG A 32 -10.87 11.52 4.80
N ASN A 33 -9.55 11.72 4.69
CA ASN A 33 -8.94 12.84 3.99
C ASN A 33 -8.39 12.37 2.64
N LYS A 34 -8.69 13.10 1.56
CA LYS A 34 -8.31 12.73 0.20
C LYS A 34 -6.80 12.57 0.02
N ASP A 35 -6.01 13.50 0.55
CA ASP A 35 -4.54 13.48 0.39
C ASP A 35 -3.94 12.32 1.17
N SER A 36 -4.47 12.06 2.38
CA SER A 36 -4.07 10.93 3.21
C SER A 36 -4.60 9.57 2.71
N ALA A 37 -5.56 9.55 1.79
CA ALA A 37 -6.02 8.33 1.15
C ALA A 37 -5.16 7.94 -0.07
N LEU A 38 -4.20 8.79 -0.46
CA LEU A 38 -3.33 8.58 -1.62
C LEU A 38 -1.84 8.50 -1.21
N VAL A 39 -1.01 7.97 -2.10
CA VAL A 39 0.45 7.94 -1.97
C VAL A 39 1.08 8.70 -3.14
N SER A 40 1.89 9.72 -2.83
CA SER A 40 2.69 10.44 -3.82
C SER A 40 4.01 9.69 -4.06
N ALA A 41 4.03 8.80 -5.07
CA ALA A 41 5.22 8.00 -5.36
C ALA A 41 6.42 8.80 -5.90
N SER A 42 6.22 10.07 -6.25
CA SER A 42 7.29 11.00 -6.65
C SER A 42 7.83 11.84 -5.49
N ASP A 43 7.23 11.75 -4.29
CA ASP A 43 7.70 12.45 -3.09
C ASP A 43 8.55 11.49 -2.23
N PRO A 44 9.88 11.70 -2.15
CA PRO A 44 10.75 10.84 -1.35
C PRO A 44 10.36 10.78 0.14
N LYS A 45 9.81 11.87 0.70
CA LYS A 45 9.40 11.91 2.11
C LYS A 45 8.15 11.07 2.35
N GLU A 46 7.26 11.01 1.37
CA GLU A 46 6.10 10.12 1.43
C GLU A 46 6.56 8.66 1.37
N LEU A 47 7.50 8.32 0.49
CA LEU A 47 8.05 6.96 0.41
C LEU A 47 8.81 6.55 1.68
N GLU A 48 9.59 7.45 2.27
CA GLU A 48 10.26 7.24 3.57
C GLU A 48 9.24 6.96 4.67
N ARG A 49 8.14 7.69 4.72
CA ARG A 49 7.05 7.43 5.67
C ARG A 49 6.41 6.06 5.46
N VAL A 50 6.20 5.63 4.21
CA VAL A 50 5.72 4.28 3.91
C VAL A 50 6.72 3.24 4.39
N LYS A 51 8.01 3.44 4.15
CA LYS A 51 9.07 2.54 4.64
C LYS A 51 9.03 2.41 6.16
N GLU A 52 9.12 3.52 6.88
CA GLU A 52 9.19 3.51 8.35
C GLU A 52 7.90 2.96 8.99
N LYS A 53 6.74 3.47 8.57
CA LYS A 53 5.47 3.22 9.29
C LYS A 53 4.80 1.94 8.84
N TRP A 54 4.82 1.67 7.54
CA TRP A 54 4.18 0.48 6.99
C TRP A 54 5.16 -0.70 6.98
N CYS A 55 6.28 -0.58 6.29
CA CYS A 55 7.19 -1.72 6.10
C CYS A 55 7.86 -2.10 7.43
N GLU A 56 8.55 -1.16 8.07
CA GLU A 56 9.35 -1.46 9.26
C GLU A 56 8.45 -1.70 10.48
N LYS A 57 7.61 -0.72 10.83
CA LYS A 57 6.82 -0.81 12.06
C LYS A 57 5.67 -1.81 12.01
N LYS A 58 4.96 -1.93 10.88
CA LYS A 58 3.78 -2.81 10.79
C LYS A 58 4.10 -4.19 10.19
N LEU A 59 4.98 -4.28 9.20
CA LEU A 59 5.33 -5.56 8.55
C LEU A 59 6.63 -6.19 9.07
N GLY A 60 7.45 -5.44 9.82
CA GLY A 60 8.71 -5.90 10.37
C GLY A 60 9.81 -6.09 9.32
N VAL A 61 9.76 -5.35 8.21
CA VAL A 61 10.74 -5.43 7.12
C VAL A 61 11.28 -4.03 6.80
N GLY A 62 12.60 -3.87 6.82
CA GLY A 62 13.26 -2.59 6.58
C GLY A 62 14.35 -2.68 5.52
N GLY A 63 15.17 -1.63 5.43
CA GLY A 63 16.34 -1.60 4.56
C GLY A 63 15.99 -1.79 3.08
N ALA A 64 16.89 -2.48 2.36
CA ALA A 64 16.80 -2.63 0.91
C ALA A 64 15.56 -3.40 0.44
N ASP A 65 15.05 -4.34 1.22
CA ASP A 65 13.85 -5.10 0.86
C ASP A 65 12.60 -4.21 0.86
N ALA A 66 12.48 -3.33 1.86
CA ALA A 66 11.42 -2.34 1.91
C ALA A 66 11.52 -1.35 0.74
N ASP A 67 12.72 -0.85 0.46
CA ASP A 67 12.97 0.06 -0.68
C ASP A 67 12.59 -0.59 -2.01
N ALA A 68 13.00 -1.85 -2.23
CA ALA A 68 12.69 -2.60 -3.43
C ALA A 68 11.18 -2.84 -3.60
N ALA A 69 10.47 -3.22 -2.53
CA ALA A 69 9.03 -3.45 -2.57
C ALA A 69 8.23 -2.16 -2.85
N ILE A 70 8.66 -1.03 -2.28
CA ILE A 70 8.08 0.29 -2.53
C ILE A 70 8.32 0.70 -3.99
N ALA A 71 9.55 0.58 -4.49
CA ALA A 71 9.90 0.93 -5.86
C ALA A 71 9.13 0.07 -6.89
N ALA A 72 9.04 -1.24 -6.65
CA ALA A 72 8.26 -2.15 -7.50
C ALA A 72 6.77 -1.77 -7.53
N THR A 73 6.21 -1.41 -6.37
CA THR A 73 4.80 -0.96 -6.27
C THR A 73 4.59 0.38 -7.01
N ALA A 74 5.48 1.35 -6.79
CA ALA A 74 5.41 2.65 -7.47
C ALA A 74 5.46 2.50 -9.00
N LYS A 75 6.30 1.57 -9.50
CA LYS A 75 6.39 1.23 -10.92
C LYS A 75 5.13 0.53 -11.43
N ALA A 76 4.58 -0.43 -10.68
CA ALA A 76 3.36 -1.13 -11.06
C ALA A 76 2.16 -0.17 -11.21
N MET A 77 2.09 0.86 -10.36
CA MET A 77 1.03 1.87 -10.40
C MET A 77 1.43 3.14 -11.19
N ALA A 78 2.41 3.07 -12.09
CA ALA A 78 2.93 4.26 -12.79
C ALA A 78 1.85 4.98 -13.63
N ASP A 79 0.96 4.21 -14.28
CA ASP A 79 -0.11 4.75 -15.13
C ASP A 79 -1.26 5.38 -14.32
N ASP A 80 -1.35 5.09 -13.02
CA ASP A 80 -2.33 5.68 -12.13
C ASP A 80 -1.93 7.10 -11.72
N ARG A 81 -2.75 8.07 -12.14
CA ARG A 81 -2.62 9.47 -11.71
C ARG A 81 -2.82 9.66 -10.20
N SER A 82 -3.58 8.78 -9.57
CA SER A 82 -3.82 8.77 -8.13
C SER A 82 -3.61 7.36 -7.59
N LYS A 83 -2.60 7.17 -6.74
CA LYS A 83 -2.27 5.86 -6.17
C LYS A 83 -2.98 5.71 -4.84
N SER A 84 -4.04 4.91 -4.81
CA SER A 84 -4.77 4.56 -3.59
C SER A 84 -3.82 4.01 -2.54
N ARG A 85 -3.83 4.58 -1.32
CA ARG A 85 -2.96 4.13 -0.22
C ARG A 85 -3.26 2.69 0.19
N VAL A 86 -4.51 2.25 0.11
CA VAL A 86 -4.90 0.86 0.38
C VAL A 86 -4.25 -0.07 -0.63
N THR A 87 -4.36 0.25 -1.92
CA THR A 87 -3.79 -0.53 -3.03
C THR A 87 -2.27 -0.55 -2.96
N PHE A 88 -1.65 0.60 -2.69
CA PHE A 88 -0.21 0.70 -2.50
C PHE A 88 0.27 -0.18 -1.33
N TYR A 89 -0.41 -0.13 -0.18
CA TYR A 89 -0.04 -0.91 1.00
C TYR A 89 -0.23 -2.42 0.77
N TYR A 90 -1.28 -2.80 0.04
CA TYR A 90 -1.51 -4.19 -0.37
C TYR A 90 -0.37 -4.70 -1.24
N LEU A 91 0.01 -3.98 -2.29
CA LEU A 91 1.06 -4.40 -3.21
C LEU A 91 2.44 -4.44 -2.54
N VAL A 92 2.76 -3.49 -1.66
CA VAL A 92 3.98 -3.56 -0.85
C VAL A 92 3.98 -4.80 0.04
N ALA A 93 2.89 -5.07 0.76
CA ALA A 93 2.79 -6.25 1.60
C ALA A 93 2.86 -7.56 0.78
N LYS A 94 2.30 -7.57 -0.43
CA LYS A 94 2.41 -8.69 -1.37
C LYS A 94 3.85 -8.93 -1.81
N ASN A 95 4.55 -7.88 -2.25
CA ASN A 95 5.95 -7.95 -2.67
C ASN A 95 6.87 -8.45 -1.54
N LEU A 96 6.54 -8.14 -0.29
CA LEU A 96 7.27 -8.59 0.89
C LEU A 96 6.84 -9.99 1.40
N GLY A 97 5.82 -10.61 0.79
CA GLY A 97 5.28 -11.90 1.26
C GLY A 97 4.58 -11.80 2.63
N LYS A 98 4.06 -10.62 3.00
CA LYS A 98 3.52 -10.31 4.32
C LYS A 98 1.99 -10.19 4.40
N LEU A 99 1.26 -10.51 3.33
CA LEU A 99 -0.22 -10.42 3.33
C LEU A 99 -0.87 -11.25 4.46
N GLN A 100 -0.31 -12.41 4.79
CA GLN A 100 -0.81 -13.29 5.84
C GLN A 100 -0.56 -12.74 7.26
N ALA A 101 0.41 -11.84 7.43
CA ALA A 101 0.77 -11.24 8.71
C ALA A 101 -0.04 -9.96 9.05
N LEU A 102 -1.00 -9.58 8.19
CA LEU A 102 -1.79 -8.35 8.31
C LEU A 102 -2.83 -8.40 9.43
#